data_AF-A0A7T5EVT1-F1
#
_entry.id   AF-A0A7T5EVT1-F1
#
_cell.length_a   1.000
_cell.length_b   1.000
_cell.length_c   1.000
_cell.angle_alpha   90.00
_cell.angle_beta   90.00
_cell.angle_gamma   90.00
#
_symmetry.space_group_name_H-M   'P 1'
#
loop_
_entity.id
_entity.type
_entity.pdbx_description
1 polymer ?
#
loop_
_entity_poly.entity_id
_entity_poly.type
_entity_poly.pdbx_seq_one_letter_code
_entity_poly.pdbx_strand_id
1 'polypeptide(L)'
;MDKVYQDIEDLRAQLLDLLAKLVAFQTESPPARNSMAAQQFIQLYLENLGFETDLWDVYPNDPNLVGTLSGIDSDRHQGLTLV
;
A
#
# COMPACT_ATOMS: atom_id res chain seq x y z
N MET A 1 -14.08 23.16 -3.96
CA MET A 1 -13.71 21.79 -4.38
C MET A 1 -12.18 21.73 -4.61
N ASP A 2 -11.33 21.94 -3.59
CA ASP A 2 -10.25 22.93 -3.83
C ASP A 2 -8.77 22.58 -3.60
N LYS A 3 -8.38 21.39 -3.15
CA LYS A 3 -6.94 21.10 -3.06
C LYS A 3 -6.61 19.64 -3.32
N VAL A 4 -7.29 18.74 -2.61
CA VAL A 4 -7.12 17.30 -2.78
C VAL A 4 -7.37 16.86 -4.23
N TYR A 5 -8.39 17.40 -4.90
CA TYR A 5 -8.65 17.10 -6.31
C TYR A 5 -7.50 17.55 -7.22
N GLN A 6 -6.92 18.73 -6.96
CA GLN A 6 -5.78 19.21 -7.74
C GLN A 6 -4.54 18.36 -7.48
N ASP A 7 -4.28 18.01 -6.22
CA ASP A 7 -3.16 17.14 -5.83
C ASP A 7 -3.28 15.76 -6.50
N ILE A 8 -4.50 15.21 -6.62
CA ILE A 8 -4.75 13.95 -7.35
C ILE A 8 -4.43 14.09 -8.84
N GLU A 9 -4.86 15.18 -9.48
CA GLU A 9 -4.55 15.43 -10.90
C GLU A 9 -3.04 15.60 -11.12
N ASP A 10 -2.35 16.29 -10.21
CA ASP A 10 -0.90 16.50 -10.27
C ASP A 10 -0.12 15.19 -10.07
N LEU A 11 -0.66 14.25 -9.27
CA LEU A 11 -0.09 12.93 -9.01
C LEU A 11 -0.48 11.87 -10.05
N ARG A 12 -1.37 12.19 -11.00
CA ARG A 12 -1.94 11.22 -11.95
C ARG A 12 -0.89 10.36 -12.67
N ALA A 13 0.20 10.99 -13.13
CA ALA A 13 1.27 10.27 -13.82
C ALA A 13 1.98 9.26 -12.88
N GLN A 14 2.21 9.64 -11.62
CA GLN A 14 2.83 8.76 -10.62
C GLN A 14 1.90 7.62 -10.23
N LEU A 15 0.60 7.88 -10.09
CA LEU A 15 -0.41 6.84 -9.82
C LEU A 15 -0.50 5.82 -10.96
N LEU A 16 -0.40 6.27 -12.21
CA LEU A 16 -0.39 5.37 -13.37
C LEU A 16 0.89 4.52 -13.44
N ASP A 17 2.05 5.09 -13.09
CA ASP A 17 3.31 4.33 -13.00
C ASP A 17 3.26 3.29 -11.87
N LEU A 18 2.74 3.67 -10.70
CA LEU A 18 2.53 2.74 -9.59
C LEU A 18 1.58 1.60 -9.99
N LEU A 19 0.44 1.93 -10.61
CA LEU A 19 -0.50 0.94 -11.11
C LEU A 19 0.17 -0.01 -12.13
N ALA A 20 0.93 0.53 -13.08
CA ALA A 20 1.61 -0.27 -14.10
C ALA A 20 2.61 -1.26 -13.47
N LYS A 21 3.35 -0.85 -12.43
CA LYS A 21 4.22 -1.74 -11.66
C LYS A 21 3.43 -2.82 -10.94
N LEU A 22 2.30 -2.45 -10.31
CA LEU A 22 1.50 -3.39 -9.53
C LEU A 22 0.83 -4.47 -10.37
N VAL A 23 0.25 -4.10 -11.51
CA VAL A 23 -0.41 -5.09 -12.41
C VAL A 23 0.58 -5.99 -13.14
N ALA A 24 1.89 -5.67 -13.12
CA ALA A 24 2.92 -6.51 -13.69
C ALA A 24 3.30 -7.70 -12.79
N PHE A 25 2.94 -7.66 -11.50
CA PHE A 25 3.08 -8.82 -10.63
C PHE A 25 1.98 -9.85 -10.93
N GLN A 26 2.37 -11.09 -11.20
CA GLN A 26 1.45 -12.20 -11.36
C GLN A 26 0.94 -12.61 -9.99
N THR A 27 -0.19 -12.06 -9.56
CA THR A 27 -0.85 -12.36 -8.26
C THR A 27 -2.22 -13.03 -8.44
N GLU A 28 -2.51 -13.54 -9.64
CA GLU A 28 -3.74 -14.25 -9.94
C GLU A 28 -3.87 -15.55 -9.13
N SER A 29 -5.11 -15.90 -8.83
CA SER A 29 -5.49 -17.19 -8.26
C SER A 29 -6.32 -17.95 -9.29
N PRO A 30 -5.84 -19.08 -9.85
CA PRO A 30 -4.57 -19.80 -9.58
C PRO A 30 -3.32 -19.14 -10.20
N PRO A 31 -2.09 -19.39 -9.70
CA PRO A 31 -1.71 -20.42 -8.72
C PRO A 31 -1.91 -20.04 -7.24
N ALA A 32 -2.21 -18.77 -6.92
CA ALA A 32 -2.24 -18.22 -5.55
C ALA A 32 -0.88 -18.34 -4.80
N ARG A 33 -0.72 -17.60 -3.70
CA ARG A 33 0.53 -17.57 -2.89
C ARG A 33 1.78 -17.09 -3.66
N ASN A 34 1.55 -16.38 -4.76
CA ASN A 34 2.52 -15.71 -5.63
C ASN A 34 2.64 -14.21 -5.30
N SER A 35 2.07 -13.76 -4.19
CA SER A 35 1.94 -12.35 -3.78
C SER A 35 3.21 -11.77 -3.15
N MET A 36 4.15 -12.59 -2.67
CA MET A 36 5.32 -12.14 -1.88
C MET A 36 6.10 -10.99 -2.53
N ALA A 37 6.39 -11.06 -3.83
CA ALA A 37 7.14 -10.03 -4.53
C ALA A 37 6.39 -8.68 -4.58
N ALA A 38 5.06 -8.74 -4.79
CA ALA A 38 4.20 -7.55 -4.76
C ALA A 38 4.12 -6.96 -3.34
N GLN A 39 4.02 -7.82 -2.32
CA GLN A 39 4.00 -7.39 -0.92
C GLN A 39 5.30 -6.72 -0.52
N GLN A 40 6.46 -7.29 -0.87
CA GLN A 40 7.77 -6.66 -0.61
C GLN A 40 7.94 -5.31 -1.32
N PHE A 41 7.42 -5.20 -2.55
CA PHE A 41 7.42 -3.93 -3.27
C PHE A 41 6.59 -2.87 -2.53
N ILE A 42 5.36 -3.19 -2.11
CA ILE A 42 4.52 -2.26 -1.36
C ILE A 42 5.11 -1.94 0.01
N GLN A 43 5.75 -2.91 0.68
CA GLN A 43 6.42 -2.70 1.96
C GLN A 43 7.45 -1.58 1.86
N LEU A 44 8.39 -1.71 0.91
CA LEU A 44 9.42 -0.70 0.66
C LEU A 44 8.80 0.63 0.21
N TYR A 45 7.74 0.60 -0.60
CA TYR A 45 7.05 1.81 -1.04
C TYR A 45 6.45 2.58 0.15
N LEU A 46 5.79 1.88 1.08
CA LEU A 46 5.19 2.47 2.28
C LEU A 46 6.25 2.98 3.26
N GLU A 47 7.32 2.22 3.49
CA GLU A 47 8.44 2.64 4.35
C GLU A 47 9.10 3.91 3.83
N ASN A 48 9.29 4.03 2.51
CA ASN A 48 9.83 5.25 1.88
C ASN A 48 8.90 6.46 2.03
N LEU A 49 7.60 6.24 2.27
CA LEU A 49 6.62 7.29 2.58
C LEU A 49 6.52 7.59 4.09
N GLY A 50 7.30 6.90 4.93
CA GLY A 50 7.33 7.09 6.38
C GLY A 50 6.30 6.28 7.16
N PHE A 51 5.71 5.23 6.56
CA PHE A 51 4.86 4.30 7.27
C PHE A 51 5.71 3.29 8.05
N GLU A 52 5.23 2.88 9.22
CA GLU A 52 5.64 1.65 9.86
C GLU A 52 4.91 0.48 9.18
N THR A 53 5.60 -0.63 8.92
CA THR A 53 5.00 -1.78 8.23
C THR A 53 5.12 -3.07 9.01
N ASP A 54 4.08 -3.90 8.91
CA ASP A 54 4.03 -5.25 9.46
C ASP A 54 3.64 -6.25 8.37
N LEU A 55 4.44 -7.30 8.21
CA LEU A 55 4.20 -8.39 7.27
C LEU A 55 3.98 -9.70 8.04
N TRP A 56 2.86 -10.37 7.82
CA TRP A 56 2.53 -11.62 8.53
C TRP A 56 1.78 -12.60 7.63
N ASP A 57 2.10 -13.88 7.76
CA ASP A 57 1.48 -14.97 7.01
C ASP A 57 0.03 -15.20 7.46
N VAL A 58 -0.93 -14.99 6.56
CA VAL A 58 -2.33 -15.44 6.77
C VAL A 58 -2.42 -16.95 6.60
N TYR A 59 -1.71 -17.44 5.57
CA TYR A 59 -1.43 -18.83 5.30
C TYR A 59 0.07 -18.98 5.02
N PRO A 60 0.65 -20.19 5.13
CA PRO A 60 2.06 -20.40 4.79
C PRO A 60 2.39 -19.92 3.38
N ASN A 61 3.35 -19.00 3.27
CA ASN A 61 3.78 -18.34 2.03
C ASN A 61 2.72 -17.42 1.39
N ASP A 62 1.77 -16.91 2.17
CA ASP A 62 0.75 -15.96 1.70
C ASP A 62 0.56 -14.84 2.74
N PRO A 63 1.50 -13.87 2.78
CA PRO A 63 1.47 -12.82 3.78
C PRO A 63 0.54 -11.67 3.41
N ASN A 64 -0.04 -11.07 4.45
CA ASN A 64 -0.62 -9.74 4.39
C ASN A 64 0.39 -8.70 4.87
N LEU A 65 0.38 -7.55 4.21
CA LEU A 65 1.13 -6.38 4.59
C LEU A 65 0.17 -5.32 5.14
N VAL A 66 0.52 -4.74 6.29
CA VAL A 66 -0.17 -3.61 6.89
C VAL A 66 0.80 -2.44 7.01
N GLY A 67 0.38 -1.25 6.61
CA GLY A 67 1.13 -0.01 6.81
C GLY A 67 0.40 0.94 7.74
N THR A 68 1.10 1.47 8.73
CA THR A 68 0.59 2.45 9.69
C THR A 68 1.33 3.78 9.55
N LEU A 69 0.61 4.86 9.27
CA LEU A 69 1.15 6.22 9.33
C LEU A 69 0.58 6.94 10.55
N SER A 70 1.41 7.13 11.57
CA SER A 70 1.00 7.78 12.82
C SER A 70 0.73 9.26 12.62
N GLY A 71 -0.45 9.72 13.04
CA GLY A 71 -0.78 11.14 13.07
C GLY A 71 0.03 11.89 14.12
N ILE A 72 0.20 13.20 13.91
CA ILE A 72 0.93 14.11 14.81
C ILE A 72 0.12 14.58 16.03
N ASP A 73 -1.15 14.21 16.14
CA ASP A 73 -2.05 14.60 17.25
C ASP A 73 -2.92 13.41 17.67
N SER A 74 -2.31 12.52 18.46
CA SER A 74 -2.86 11.21 18.87
C SER A 74 -4.11 11.29 19.76
N ASP A 75 -4.38 12.45 20.36
CA ASP A 75 -5.51 12.63 21.28
C ASP A 75 -6.84 12.95 20.57
N ARG A 76 -6.84 13.12 19.22
CA ARG A 76 -7.99 13.71 18.52
C ARG A 76 -8.56 12.97 17.31
N HIS A 77 -8.06 11.81 16.90
CA HIS A 77 -8.53 11.17 15.65
C HIS A 77 -8.88 9.68 15.77
N GLN A 78 -9.99 9.31 15.12
CA GLN A 78 -10.43 7.94 14.89
C GLN A 78 -9.66 7.37 13.70
N GLY A 79 -8.98 6.23 13.92
CA GLY A 79 -8.08 5.63 12.94
C GLY A 79 -8.77 5.33 11.60
N LEU A 80 -8.08 5.64 10.50
CA LEU A 80 -8.49 5.25 9.16
C LEU A 80 -7.73 3.96 8.79
N THR A 81 -8.45 2.84 8.77
CA THR A 81 -7.93 1.59 8.19
C THR A 81 -8.34 1.56 6.72
N LEU A 82 -7.36 1.53 5.81
CA LEU A 82 -7.62 1.23 4.40
C LEU A 82 -7.65 -0.30 4.24
N VAL A 83 -8.80 -0.81 3.79
CA VAL A 83 -9.08 -2.22 3.47
C VAL A 83 -9.27 -2.38 1.98
#